data_AF-A0A3R5YLF2-F1
#
_entry.id   AF-A0A3R5YLF2-F1
#
_cell.length_a   1.000
_cell.length_b   1.000
_cell.length_c   1.000
_cell.angle_alpha   90.00
_cell.angle_beta   90.00
_cell.angle_gamma   90.00
#
_symmetry.space_group_name_H-M   'P 1'
#
loop_
_entity.id
_entity.type
_entity.pdbx_description
1 polymer ?
#
loop_
_entity_poly.entity_id
_entity_poly.type
_entity_poly.pdbx_seq_one_letter_code
_entity_poly.pdbx_strand_id
1 'polypeptide(L)'
;MIKAIASLSKKSYLSITNLRTGITWWSERAMDYFGMKENYTIRGMEKANRKIHPDDVATFKRGFKERVDGKNLDTAWEYRIQDGDSYNRFNAMARVLYDEQEQPFIIIIRYDNYGISDEVDSVTGLYTEPALNRYITQLLDNTCPAALLKIGLDQFSHINVMYGAAFADKILNKVAQSLLHMVRNIGYAYRLSGAKFVLVFDKVSKTELHSIFAFIEDTLANTIAVNGKRIPIKISAGAIFLEPYMKETNAVRSRLTYAQNHSRYEHHGDLVIFNDEICGNNEKQFELIGLIHQCATSHFEGFRLFYQPIADTKTGKIRGMEALIRWELEPYGLISPGIFMEWLEEDPCIFDLGNWILRTALKDIGRIRDKIPHFFVNVNISAAQLSRKEFRDSVMTILKETGARPEELCLELTERCRDLDVTFLRNEVNFFHSKGIKIALDDFGTGNSSLSLALELPIDELKVDMSFIKDIEQKPQNQAMVQSIVDYANRTNTETCIEGIENQEVSDYIHQFGATWHQGYFYSKPVPIDQFETLLDASH
;
A
#
# COMPACT_ATOMS: atom_id res chain seq x y z
N MET A 1 19.48 6.57 39.76
CA MET A 1 19.56 5.19 39.23
C MET A 1 18.38 4.86 38.32
N ILE A 2 17.13 4.84 38.80
CA ILE A 2 15.93 4.57 37.95
C ILE A 2 15.85 5.51 36.73
N LYS A 3 16.10 6.81 36.92
CA LYS A 3 16.17 7.80 35.83
C LYS A 3 17.16 7.39 34.72
N ALA A 4 18.37 6.99 35.12
CA ALA A 4 19.44 6.60 34.19
C ALA A 4 19.22 5.24 33.53
N ILE A 5 18.55 4.28 34.20
CA ILE A 5 18.26 2.96 33.64
C ILE A 5 17.10 3.04 32.63
N ALA A 6 16.06 3.81 32.96
CA ALA A 6 14.87 3.91 32.12
C ALA A 6 15.05 4.82 30.89
N SER A 7 15.94 5.83 30.96
CA SER A 7 16.26 6.69 29.81
C SER A 7 16.92 5.92 28.66
N LEU A 8 17.44 4.71 28.91
CA LEU A 8 18.09 3.86 27.91
C LEU A 8 17.13 3.03 27.05
N SER A 9 15.85 2.85 27.44
CA SER A 9 14.88 2.06 26.67
C SER A 9 13.69 2.89 26.18
N LYS A 10 13.52 3.00 24.86
CA LYS A 10 12.46 3.84 24.25
C LYS A 10 11.05 3.30 24.47
N LYS A 11 10.90 1.97 24.50
CA LYS A 11 9.61 1.28 24.61
C LYS A 11 9.24 0.82 26.02
N SER A 12 10.18 0.91 26.97
CA SER A 12 10.00 0.36 28.32
C SER A 12 9.85 1.46 29.35
N TYR A 13 8.80 1.37 30.14
CA TYR A 13 8.54 2.22 31.30
C TYR A 13 8.76 1.41 32.57
N LEU A 14 9.22 2.04 33.64
CA LEU A 14 9.47 1.38 34.92
C LEU A 14 8.67 2.08 36.02
N SER A 15 8.08 1.27 36.90
CA SER A 15 7.53 1.74 38.17
C SER A 15 8.07 0.92 39.32
N ILE A 16 8.26 1.57 40.46
CA ILE A 16 8.58 0.91 41.73
C ILE A 16 7.53 1.35 42.74
N THR A 17 6.75 0.40 43.24
CA THR A 17 5.72 0.68 44.25
C THR A 17 6.17 0.12 45.59
N ASN A 18 6.21 0.97 46.61
CA ASN A 18 6.28 0.53 47.99
C ASN A 18 4.89 0.11 48.44
N LEU A 19 4.70 -1.20 48.68
CA LEU A 19 3.41 -1.78 49.00
C LEU A 19 2.89 -1.37 50.38
N ARG A 20 3.78 -0.95 51.29
CA ARG A 20 3.43 -0.50 52.65
C ARG A 20 2.94 0.94 52.68
N THR A 21 3.59 1.82 51.93
CA THR A 21 3.24 3.25 51.88
C THR A 21 2.25 3.58 50.77
N GLY A 22 2.11 2.71 49.77
CA GLY A 22 1.31 2.97 48.57
C GLY A 22 1.91 4.03 47.65
N ILE A 23 3.20 4.36 47.82
CA ILE A 23 3.91 5.31 46.95
C ILE A 23 4.51 4.54 45.77
N THR A 24 4.21 5.01 44.56
CA THR A 24 4.76 4.49 43.31
C THR A 24 5.69 5.53 42.70
N TRP A 25 6.97 5.20 42.50
CA TRP A 25 7.90 6.01 41.72
C TRP A 25 7.89 5.57 40.26
N TRP A 26 7.91 6.54 39.36
CA TRP A 26 7.85 6.33 37.92
C TRP A 26 9.15 6.75 37.24
N SER A 27 9.50 6.08 36.15
CA SER A 27 10.58 6.56 35.29
C SER A 27 10.23 7.87 34.60
N GLU A 28 11.23 8.66 34.23
CA GLU A 28 11.06 9.94 33.52
C GLU A 28 10.30 9.75 32.20
N ARG A 29 10.63 8.71 31.42
CA ARG A 29 9.84 8.35 30.23
C ARG A 29 8.39 8.02 30.53
N ALA A 30 8.11 7.39 31.68
CA ALA A 30 6.73 7.11 32.07
C ALA A 30 6.02 8.43 32.40
N MET A 31 6.70 9.37 33.05
CA MET A 31 6.14 10.70 33.29
C MET A 31 5.82 11.43 32.00
N ASP A 32 6.76 11.48 31.06
CA ASP A 32 6.57 12.12 29.75
C ASP A 32 5.39 11.48 29.02
N TYR A 33 5.39 10.14 28.96
CA TYR A 33 4.34 9.40 28.28
C TYR A 33 2.98 9.58 28.95
N PHE A 34 2.87 9.47 30.28
CA PHE A 34 1.58 9.58 30.98
C PHE A 34 1.16 11.03 31.31
N GLY A 35 2.00 12.03 31.02
CA GLY A 35 1.74 13.45 31.29
C GLY A 35 1.78 13.79 32.79
N MET A 36 2.69 13.18 33.55
CA MET A 36 2.77 13.31 35.01
C MET A 36 3.66 14.49 35.40
N LYS A 37 3.19 15.29 36.37
CA LYS A 37 3.96 16.45 36.89
C LYS A 37 5.06 16.05 37.87
N GLU A 38 4.83 14.96 38.60
CA GLU A 38 5.74 14.45 39.62
C GLU A 38 6.15 13.03 39.26
N ASN A 39 7.35 12.63 39.69
CA ASN A 39 7.90 11.30 39.44
C ASN A 39 7.38 10.24 40.41
N TYR A 40 6.35 10.55 41.20
CA TYR A 40 5.69 9.61 42.08
C TYR A 40 4.17 9.84 42.10
N THR A 41 3.44 8.78 42.43
CA THR A 41 2.00 8.83 42.74
C THR A 41 1.75 8.15 44.07
N ILE A 42 0.69 8.59 44.75
CA ILE A 42 0.17 7.94 45.95
C ILE A 42 -1.09 7.20 45.55
N ARG A 43 -1.20 5.93 45.96
CA ARG A 43 -2.37 5.07 45.70
C ARG A 43 -3.67 5.81 46.01
N GLY A 44 -4.57 5.88 45.01
CA GLY A 44 -5.85 6.59 45.13
C GLY A 44 -5.83 8.08 44.76
N MET A 45 -4.64 8.66 44.53
CA MET A 45 -4.46 10.03 44.02
C MET A 45 -3.90 10.07 42.59
N GLU A 46 -3.87 8.91 41.92
CA GLU A 46 -3.42 8.76 40.54
C GLU A 46 -4.37 9.48 39.58
N LYS A 47 -4.02 10.69 39.16
CA LYS A 47 -4.66 11.37 38.03
C LYS A 47 -3.86 11.09 36.76
N ALA A 48 -4.09 9.94 36.13
CA ALA A 48 -3.61 9.70 34.78
C ALA A 48 -4.60 10.29 33.78
N ASN A 49 -4.10 11.06 32.80
CA ASN A 49 -4.92 11.56 31.69
C ASN A 49 -5.36 10.42 30.74
N ARG A 50 -4.69 9.27 30.82
CA ARG A 50 -4.90 8.09 29.99
C ARG A 50 -5.60 6.98 30.77
N LYS A 51 -6.52 6.27 30.11
CA LYS A 51 -7.35 5.23 30.72
C LYS A 51 -7.04 3.86 30.14
N ILE A 52 -7.19 2.82 30.96
CA ILE A 52 -7.17 1.43 30.49
C ILE A 52 -8.46 1.20 29.70
N HIS A 53 -8.36 0.44 28.60
CA HIS A 53 -9.53 0.05 27.81
C HIS A 53 -10.57 -0.64 28.69
N PRO A 54 -11.88 -0.31 28.59
CA PRO A 54 -12.92 -0.84 29.49
C PRO A 54 -12.90 -2.37 29.65
N ASP A 55 -12.75 -3.11 28.55
CA ASP A 55 -12.68 -4.58 28.53
C ASP A 55 -11.47 -5.15 29.28
N ASP A 56 -10.38 -4.38 29.36
CA ASP A 56 -9.11 -4.86 29.92
C ASP A 56 -8.99 -4.53 31.42
N VAL A 57 -9.91 -3.73 31.98
CA VAL A 57 -9.86 -3.28 33.39
C VAL A 57 -9.89 -4.46 34.36
N ALA A 58 -10.74 -5.46 34.11
CA ALA A 58 -10.82 -6.66 34.95
C ALA A 58 -9.52 -7.48 34.88
N THR A 59 -8.98 -7.64 33.67
CA THR A 59 -7.72 -8.35 33.41
C THR A 59 -6.53 -7.65 34.08
N PHE A 60 -6.44 -6.32 33.97
CA PHE A 60 -5.41 -5.53 34.63
C PHE A 60 -5.45 -5.68 36.16
N LYS A 61 -6.64 -5.51 36.77
CA LYS A 61 -6.80 -5.64 38.23
C LYS A 61 -6.42 -7.03 38.74
N ARG A 62 -6.84 -8.08 38.05
CA ARG A 62 -6.47 -9.46 38.37
C ARG A 62 -4.98 -9.69 38.20
N GLY A 63 -4.41 -9.26 37.07
CA GLY A 63 -2.99 -9.41 36.75
C GLY A 63 -2.09 -8.79 37.81
N PHE A 64 -2.38 -7.53 38.17
CA PHE A 64 -1.68 -6.81 39.22
C PHE A 64 -1.80 -7.50 40.59
N LYS A 65 -3.01 -7.91 40.99
CA LYS A 65 -3.24 -8.60 42.28
C LYS A 65 -2.43 -9.89 42.38
N GLU A 66 -2.48 -10.73 41.36
CA GLU A 66 -1.70 -11.98 41.32
C GLU A 66 -0.20 -11.72 41.52
N ARG A 67 0.34 -10.62 40.98
CA ARG A 67 1.77 -10.31 41.06
C ARG A 67 2.15 -9.82 42.45
N VAL A 68 1.30 -9.00 43.06
CA VAL A 68 1.45 -8.59 44.47
C VAL A 68 1.40 -9.80 45.41
N ASP A 69 0.55 -10.78 45.10
CA ASP A 69 0.43 -12.05 45.83
C ASP A 69 1.60 -13.03 45.53
N GLY A 70 2.62 -12.60 44.78
CA GLY A 70 3.80 -13.41 44.44
C GLY A 70 3.57 -14.48 43.37
N LYS A 71 2.41 -14.49 42.70
CA LYS A 71 2.03 -15.46 41.66
C LYS A 71 2.30 -14.91 40.27
N ASN A 72 2.53 -15.81 39.30
CA ASN A 72 2.66 -15.49 37.87
C ASN A 72 3.71 -14.38 37.56
N LEU A 73 4.79 -14.31 38.35
CA LEU A 73 5.84 -13.29 38.19
C LEU A 73 6.58 -13.42 36.85
N ASP A 74 6.67 -14.64 36.30
CA ASP A 74 7.29 -14.90 34.99
C ASP A 74 6.32 -14.80 33.81
N THR A 75 5.07 -14.44 34.06
CA THR A 75 4.04 -14.31 33.03
C THR A 75 3.68 -12.85 32.85
N ALA A 76 3.99 -12.34 31.66
CA ALA A 76 3.48 -11.09 31.12
C ALA A 76 1.95 -11.01 31.25
N TRP A 77 1.42 -9.84 31.59
CA TRP A 77 -0.01 -9.56 31.40
C TRP A 77 -0.20 -8.35 30.51
N GLU A 78 -1.07 -8.50 29.51
CA GLU A 78 -1.31 -7.51 28.48
C GLU A 78 -2.61 -6.75 28.73
N TYR A 79 -2.61 -5.46 28.40
CA TYR A 79 -3.78 -4.58 28.45
C TYR A 79 -3.57 -3.36 27.56
N ARG A 80 -4.66 -2.72 27.16
CA ARG A 80 -4.63 -1.53 26.31
C ARG A 80 -4.77 -0.25 27.13
N ILE A 81 -3.96 0.75 26.79
CA ILE A 81 -4.05 2.11 27.34
C ILE A 81 -4.43 3.06 26.22
N GLN A 82 -5.40 3.93 26.48
CA GLN A 82 -5.84 4.97 25.55
C GLN A 82 -4.75 6.03 25.37
N ASP A 83 -4.45 6.39 24.13
CA ASP A 83 -3.53 7.45 23.72
C ASP A 83 -4.16 8.27 22.58
N GLY A 84 -4.66 9.45 22.91
CA GLY A 84 -5.54 10.22 22.02
C GLY A 84 -6.82 9.45 21.68
N ASP A 85 -7.10 9.31 20.38
CA ASP A 85 -8.25 8.56 19.85
C ASP A 85 -7.94 7.07 19.61
N SER A 86 -6.72 6.63 19.93
CA SER A 86 -6.25 5.26 19.70
C SER A 86 -5.96 4.50 21.01
N TYR A 87 -5.75 3.19 20.91
CA TYR A 87 -5.36 2.34 22.03
C TYR A 87 -4.03 1.66 21.74
N ASN A 88 -3.06 1.82 22.65
CA ASN A 88 -1.77 1.15 22.58
C ASN A 88 -1.77 -0.09 23.47
N ARG A 89 -1.26 -1.22 22.97
CA ARG A 89 -1.11 -2.44 23.76
C ARG A 89 0.15 -2.36 24.61
N PHE A 90 0.00 -2.65 25.89
CA PHE A 90 1.08 -2.72 26.86
C PHE A 90 1.24 -4.15 27.35
N ASN A 91 2.49 -4.56 27.52
CA ASN A 91 2.86 -5.77 28.23
C ASN A 91 3.54 -5.38 29.55
N ALA A 92 3.01 -5.86 30.68
CA ALA A 92 3.61 -5.64 31.98
C ALA A 92 4.25 -6.91 32.56
N MET A 93 5.45 -6.76 33.09
CA MET A 93 6.17 -7.80 33.85
C MET A 93 6.56 -7.26 35.21
N ALA A 94 6.43 -8.09 36.26
CA ALA A 94 6.71 -7.68 37.62
C ALA A 94 7.78 -8.54 38.29
N ARG A 95 8.49 -7.92 39.24
CA ARG A 95 9.29 -8.58 40.27
C ARG A 95 8.91 -8.00 41.62
N VAL A 96 8.86 -8.85 42.64
CA VAL A 96 8.54 -8.46 44.02
C VAL A 96 9.77 -8.69 44.88
N LEU A 97 10.08 -7.72 45.74
CA LEU A 97 11.08 -7.84 46.78
C LEU A 97 10.37 -8.08 48.11
N TYR A 98 10.93 -9.02 48.87
CA TYR A 98 10.44 -9.46 50.16
C TYR A 98 11.41 -8.98 51.25
N ASP A 99 10.89 -8.67 52.43
CA ASP A 99 11.72 -8.35 53.58
C ASP A 99 12.26 -9.63 54.27
N GLU A 100 12.97 -9.46 55.39
CA GLU A 100 13.52 -10.57 56.17
C GLU A 100 12.45 -11.53 56.75
N GLN A 101 11.17 -11.15 56.72
CA GLN A 101 10.03 -11.93 57.19
C GLN A 101 9.21 -12.53 56.03
N GLU A 102 9.78 -12.54 54.81
CA GLU A 102 9.15 -12.99 53.56
C GLU A 102 7.87 -12.22 53.21
N GLN A 103 7.70 -10.99 53.71
CA GLN A 103 6.56 -10.14 53.37
C GLN A 103 6.89 -9.24 52.16
N PRO A 104 6.02 -9.17 51.14
CA PRO A 104 6.26 -8.33 49.97
C PRO A 104 6.21 -6.85 50.36
N PHE A 105 7.28 -6.10 50.07
CA PHE A 105 7.37 -4.68 50.44
C PHE A 105 7.62 -3.75 49.25
N ILE A 106 8.24 -4.25 48.18
CA ILE A 106 8.41 -3.51 46.93
C ILE A 106 7.96 -4.37 45.76
N ILE A 107 7.20 -3.79 44.83
CA ILE A 107 6.97 -4.35 43.51
C ILE A 107 7.58 -3.44 42.44
N ILE A 108 8.35 -4.03 41.55
CA ILE A 108 8.96 -3.38 40.39
C ILE A 108 8.22 -3.89 39.16
N ILE A 109 7.66 -2.98 38.36
CA ILE A 109 6.94 -3.33 37.14
C ILE A 109 7.61 -2.66 35.96
N ARG A 110 7.93 -3.46 34.93
CA ARG A 110 8.30 -2.99 33.59
C ARG A 110 7.07 -3.04 32.70
N TYR A 111 6.81 -1.97 31.99
CA TYR A 111 5.74 -1.86 31.00
C TYR A 111 6.37 -1.66 29.63
N ASP A 112 6.19 -2.59 28.72
CA ASP A 112 6.65 -2.50 27.34
C ASP A 112 5.46 -2.05 26.46
N ASN A 113 5.60 -0.91 25.79
CA ASN A 113 4.58 -0.36 24.89
C ASN A 113 4.79 -0.87 23.47
N TYR A 114 3.88 -1.71 23.00
CA TYR A 114 3.89 -2.28 21.65
C TYR A 114 3.31 -1.35 20.59
N GLY A 115 2.76 -0.19 20.96
CA GLY A 115 2.45 0.89 20.04
C GLY A 115 3.69 1.64 19.52
N ILE A 116 4.85 1.42 20.14
CA ILE A 116 6.13 1.97 19.67
C ILE A 116 6.78 0.93 18.75
N SER A 117 6.91 1.28 17.46
CA SER A 117 7.54 0.40 16.48
C SER A 117 8.95 0.02 16.89
N ASP A 118 9.28 -1.26 16.76
CA ASP A 118 10.65 -1.72 16.94
C ASP A 118 11.55 -1.10 15.87
N GLU A 119 12.63 -0.47 16.32
CA GLU A 119 13.63 0.15 15.44
C GLU A 119 14.56 -0.89 14.81
N VAL A 120 14.45 -2.17 15.19
CA VAL A 120 15.30 -3.27 14.72
C VAL A 120 14.43 -4.43 14.27
N ASP A 121 14.70 -4.94 13.07
CA ASP A 121 14.00 -6.06 12.48
C ASP A 121 14.49 -7.39 13.10
N SER A 122 13.55 -8.19 13.59
CA SER A 122 13.87 -9.43 14.32
C SER A 122 14.50 -10.54 13.44
N VAL A 123 14.27 -10.50 12.12
CA VAL A 123 14.77 -11.52 11.19
C VAL A 123 16.19 -11.17 10.73
N THR A 124 16.43 -9.91 10.40
CA THR A 124 17.68 -9.45 9.76
C THR A 124 18.66 -8.81 10.73
N GLY A 125 18.17 -8.27 11.86
CA GLY A 125 18.94 -7.48 12.81
C GLY A 125 19.26 -6.06 12.32
N LEU A 126 18.73 -5.64 11.17
CA LEU A 126 18.92 -4.30 10.63
C LEU A 126 17.93 -3.31 11.25
N TYR A 127 18.27 -2.02 11.18
CA TYR A 127 17.35 -0.96 11.58
C TYR A 127 16.14 -0.89 10.65
N THR A 128 14.96 -0.59 11.16
CA THR A 128 13.70 -0.56 10.41
C THR A 128 13.40 0.81 9.79
N GLU A 129 12.33 0.88 8.99
CA GLU A 129 11.85 2.11 8.34
C GLU A 129 11.67 3.31 9.30
N PRO A 130 11.11 3.18 10.52
CA PRO A 130 11.08 4.28 11.49
C PRO A 130 12.45 4.83 11.90
N ALA A 131 13.48 3.98 11.96
CA ALA A 131 14.84 4.41 12.25
C ALA A 131 15.45 5.13 11.03
N LEU A 132 15.22 4.60 9.83
CA LEU A 132 15.60 5.26 8.58
C LEU A 132 14.98 6.65 8.44
N ASN A 133 13.67 6.78 8.67
CA ASN A 133 12.95 8.06 8.52
C ASN A 133 13.56 9.14 9.41
N ARG A 134 13.83 8.81 10.68
CA ARG A 134 14.49 9.73 11.61
C ARG A 134 15.88 10.13 11.12
N TYR A 135 16.64 9.18 10.58
CA TYR A 135 17.97 9.46 10.06
C TYR A 135 17.91 10.36 8.83
N ILE A 136 16.96 10.12 7.91
CA ILE A 136 16.70 11.02 6.78
C ILE A 136 16.33 12.41 7.28
N THR A 137 15.38 12.54 8.21
CA THR A 137 15.01 13.84 8.79
C THR A 137 16.23 14.56 9.34
N GLN A 138 17.11 13.87 10.08
CA GLN A 138 18.36 14.45 10.57
C GLN A 138 19.30 14.90 9.46
N LEU A 139 19.43 14.14 8.37
CA LEU A 139 20.24 14.52 7.22
C LEU A 139 19.68 15.77 6.53
N LEU A 140 18.36 15.86 6.37
CA LEU A 140 17.68 17.00 5.78
C LEU A 140 17.79 18.26 6.67
N ASP A 141 17.53 18.13 7.97
CA ASP A 141 17.61 19.24 8.94
C ASP A 141 19.01 19.85 9.03
N ASN A 142 20.05 19.00 8.93
CA ASN A 142 21.45 19.43 8.96
C ASN A 142 22.01 19.73 7.56
N THR A 143 21.21 19.64 6.50
CA THR A 143 21.65 19.81 5.10
C THR A 143 22.91 19.00 4.75
N CYS A 144 22.99 17.78 5.29
CA CYS A 144 24.12 16.89 5.04
C CYS A 144 23.98 16.21 3.67
N PRO A 145 25.01 16.27 2.81
CA PRO A 145 24.99 15.48 1.59
C PRO A 145 24.98 14.00 2.00
N ALA A 146 24.12 13.21 1.35
CA ALA A 146 24.09 11.76 1.50
C ALA A 146 23.51 11.14 0.24
N ALA A 147 23.85 9.87 -0.02
CA ALA A 147 23.19 9.07 -1.04
C ALA A 147 22.41 7.95 -0.39
N LEU A 148 21.20 7.70 -0.88
CA LEU A 148 20.39 6.57 -0.46
C LEU A 148 20.22 5.63 -1.66
N LEU A 149 20.34 4.33 -1.42
CA LEU A 149 20.15 3.27 -2.40
C LEU A 149 19.11 2.31 -1.87
N LYS A 150 17.94 2.27 -2.49
CA LYS A 150 16.88 1.32 -2.21
C LYS A 150 17.03 0.10 -3.11
N ILE A 151 16.98 -1.08 -2.51
CA ILE A 151 17.16 -2.38 -3.17
C ILE A 151 15.93 -3.24 -2.88
N GLY A 152 15.29 -3.74 -3.93
CA GLY A 152 14.23 -4.75 -3.84
C GLY A 152 14.73 -6.11 -4.31
N LEU A 153 14.35 -7.19 -3.62
CA LEU A 153 14.58 -8.54 -4.11
C LEU A 153 13.43 -8.95 -5.04
N ASP A 154 13.76 -9.21 -6.31
CA ASP A 154 12.77 -9.57 -7.31
C ASP A 154 12.22 -10.97 -7.09
N GLN A 155 10.91 -11.12 -7.34
CA GLN A 155 10.17 -12.38 -7.21
C GLN A 155 10.35 -13.07 -5.84
N PHE A 156 10.63 -12.31 -4.78
CA PHE A 156 10.80 -12.87 -3.44
C PHE A 156 9.51 -13.55 -2.93
N SER A 157 8.34 -13.10 -3.38
CA SER A 157 7.06 -13.77 -3.15
C SER A 157 7.05 -15.20 -3.69
N HIS A 158 7.67 -15.46 -4.86
CA HIS A 158 7.77 -16.82 -5.41
C HIS A 158 8.65 -17.71 -4.53
N ILE A 159 9.73 -17.17 -3.96
CA ILE A 159 10.58 -17.90 -3.01
C ILE A 159 9.77 -18.28 -1.76
N ASN A 160 8.98 -17.35 -1.22
CA ASN A 160 8.07 -17.59 -0.11
C ASN A 160 7.08 -18.73 -0.40
N VAL A 161 6.47 -18.73 -1.59
CA VAL A 161 5.51 -19.76 -2.00
C VAL A 161 6.19 -21.12 -2.19
N MET A 162 7.35 -21.15 -2.85
CA MET A 162 8.03 -22.40 -3.21
C MET A 162 8.72 -23.09 -2.02
N TYR A 163 9.26 -22.32 -1.08
CA TYR A 163 10.10 -22.86 0.00
C TYR A 163 9.57 -22.57 1.42
N GLY A 164 8.51 -21.77 1.54
CA GLY A 164 7.91 -21.38 2.81
C GLY A 164 8.62 -20.22 3.51
N ALA A 165 7.88 -19.55 4.40
CA ALA A 165 8.31 -18.35 5.11
C ALA A 165 9.62 -18.53 5.89
N ALA A 166 9.77 -19.64 6.62
CA ALA A 166 10.99 -19.88 7.43
C ALA A 166 12.27 -20.02 6.58
N PHE A 167 12.15 -20.46 5.33
CA PHE A 167 13.27 -20.54 4.42
C PHE A 167 13.58 -19.18 3.78
N ALA A 168 12.55 -18.43 3.43
CA ALA A 168 12.66 -17.07 2.94
C ALA A 168 13.27 -16.13 3.99
N ASP A 169 12.91 -16.26 5.27
CA ASP A 169 13.51 -15.49 6.36
C ASP A 169 15.02 -15.72 6.48
N LYS A 170 15.49 -16.97 6.25
CA LYS A 170 16.92 -17.28 6.19
C LYS A 170 17.61 -16.59 5.01
N ILE A 171 16.93 -16.47 3.87
CA ILE A 171 17.43 -15.73 2.72
C ILE A 171 17.52 -14.23 3.06
N LEU A 172 16.47 -13.64 3.61
CA LEU A 172 16.47 -12.24 4.04
C LEU A 172 17.59 -11.95 5.03
N ASN A 173 17.78 -12.82 6.00
CA ASN A 173 18.87 -12.71 6.95
C ASN A 173 20.23 -12.75 6.23
N LYS A 174 20.47 -13.71 5.33
CA LYS A 174 21.73 -13.79 4.56
C LYS A 174 21.98 -12.55 3.72
N VAL A 175 20.97 -12.07 3.00
CA VAL A 175 21.05 -10.84 2.20
C VAL A 175 21.40 -9.66 3.11
N ALA A 176 20.72 -9.51 4.24
CA ALA A 176 20.98 -8.44 5.19
C ALA A 176 22.40 -8.45 5.73
N GLN A 177 22.94 -9.64 6.07
CA GLN A 177 24.32 -9.76 6.54
C GLN A 177 25.33 -9.43 5.43
N SER A 178 25.07 -9.82 4.18
CA SER A 178 25.90 -9.44 3.04
C SER A 178 25.89 -7.92 2.82
N LEU A 179 24.71 -7.29 2.83
CA LEU A 179 24.57 -5.83 2.70
C LEU A 179 25.28 -5.10 3.84
N LEU A 180 25.12 -5.55 5.09
CA LEU A 180 25.78 -4.96 6.26
C LEU A 180 27.31 -5.05 6.17
N HIS A 181 27.83 -6.16 5.66
CA HIS A 181 29.26 -6.33 5.42
C HIS A 181 29.77 -5.36 4.34
N MET A 182 29.00 -5.19 3.25
CA MET A 182 29.36 -4.33 2.13
C MET A 182 29.37 -2.85 2.50
N VAL A 183 28.41 -2.38 3.29
CA VAL A 183 28.34 -0.96 3.70
C VAL A 183 29.22 -0.62 4.90
N ARG A 184 29.99 -1.58 5.42
CA ARG A 184 30.81 -1.39 6.61
C ARG A 184 31.78 -0.21 6.41
N ASN A 185 31.71 0.76 7.31
CA ASN A 185 32.51 1.99 7.33
C ASN A 185 32.18 3.03 6.23
N ILE A 186 31.29 2.71 5.28
CA ILE A 186 30.88 3.63 4.21
C ILE A 186 29.42 4.07 4.33
N GLY A 187 28.63 3.37 5.16
CA GLY A 187 27.22 3.68 5.33
C GLY A 187 26.49 2.80 6.33
N TYR A 188 25.17 2.85 6.24
CA TYR A 188 24.22 2.13 7.09
C TYR A 188 23.24 1.33 6.24
N ALA A 189 22.81 0.18 6.74
CA ALA A 189 21.81 -0.66 6.09
C ALA A 189 20.53 -0.71 6.93
N TYR A 190 19.39 -0.54 6.24
CA TYR A 190 18.06 -0.53 6.82
C TYR A 190 17.16 -1.54 6.11
N ARG A 191 16.19 -2.04 6.87
CA ARG A 191 15.18 -3.00 6.43
C ARG A 191 13.82 -2.32 6.35
N LEU A 192 13.21 -2.36 5.17
CA LEU A 192 11.83 -1.94 4.96
C LEU A 192 10.90 -3.16 4.99
N SER A 193 9.61 -2.91 4.98
CA SER A 193 8.59 -3.95 4.81
C SER A 193 8.76 -4.72 3.49
N GLY A 194 8.23 -5.95 3.44
CA GLY A 194 8.38 -6.82 2.26
C GLY A 194 9.83 -7.23 2.06
N ALA A 195 10.32 -7.42 0.83
CA ALA A 195 11.70 -7.79 0.52
C ALA A 195 12.58 -6.60 0.09
N LYS A 196 12.45 -5.46 0.79
CA LYS A 196 13.11 -4.19 0.46
C LYS A 196 14.17 -3.77 1.50
N PHE A 197 15.28 -3.20 1.04
CA PHE A 197 16.38 -2.70 1.85
C PHE A 197 16.73 -1.27 1.41
N VAL A 198 17.26 -0.46 2.32
CA VAL A 198 17.81 0.86 2.00
C VAL A 198 19.21 0.97 2.59
N LEU A 199 20.18 1.32 1.75
CA LEU A 199 21.53 1.66 2.15
C LEU A 199 21.66 3.18 2.14
N VAL A 200 22.31 3.74 3.16
CA VAL A 200 22.57 5.18 3.25
C VAL A 200 24.06 5.41 3.36
N PHE A 201 24.61 6.27 2.50
CA PHE A 201 26.03 6.58 2.40
C PHE A 201 26.25 8.06 2.71
N ASP A 202 27.19 8.36 3.60
CA ASP A 202 27.50 9.75 3.99
C ASP A 202 28.13 10.53 2.83
N LYS A 203 29.12 9.93 2.15
CA LYS A 203 29.79 10.52 0.99
C LYS A 203 30.14 9.43 -0.01
N VAL A 204 29.48 9.46 -1.16
CA VAL A 204 29.74 8.57 -2.28
C VAL A 204 29.53 9.36 -3.56
N SER A 205 30.36 9.15 -4.58
CA SER A 205 30.14 9.68 -5.93
C SER A 205 29.21 8.76 -6.72
N LYS A 206 28.63 9.27 -7.81
CA LYS A 206 27.80 8.45 -8.73
C LYS A 206 28.56 7.23 -9.26
N THR A 207 29.83 7.41 -9.63
CA THR A 207 30.71 6.33 -10.11
C THR A 207 30.99 5.27 -9.06
N GLU A 208 31.19 5.68 -7.80
CA GLU A 208 31.35 4.74 -6.69
C GLU A 208 30.04 4.01 -6.41
N LEU A 209 28.90 4.70 -6.50
CA LEU A 209 27.59 4.09 -6.29
C LEU A 209 27.28 3.01 -7.33
N HIS A 210 27.57 3.26 -8.61
CA HIS A 210 27.46 2.24 -9.66
C HIS A 210 28.37 1.03 -9.38
N SER A 211 29.59 1.27 -8.90
CA SER A 211 30.54 0.19 -8.56
C SER A 211 30.05 -0.64 -7.36
N ILE A 212 29.50 0.03 -6.34
CA ILE A 212 28.89 -0.61 -5.17
C ILE A 212 27.69 -1.44 -5.59
N PHE A 213 26.81 -0.90 -6.44
CA PHE A 213 25.65 -1.62 -6.94
C PHE A 213 26.03 -2.87 -7.72
N ALA A 214 26.96 -2.77 -8.68
CA ALA A 214 27.43 -3.93 -9.46
C ALA A 214 28.03 -5.01 -8.56
N PHE A 215 28.75 -4.61 -7.50
CA PHE A 215 29.28 -5.56 -6.52
C PHE A 215 28.18 -6.24 -5.68
N ILE A 216 27.15 -5.49 -5.28
CA ILE A 216 25.99 -6.04 -4.57
C ILE A 216 25.25 -7.03 -5.47
N GLU A 217 24.99 -6.65 -6.72
CA GLU A 217 24.28 -7.48 -7.70
C GLU A 217 25.00 -8.82 -7.91
N ASP A 218 26.30 -8.79 -8.21
CA ASP A 218 27.10 -10.01 -8.39
C ASP A 218 27.11 -10.88 -7.13
N THR A 219 27.27 -10.25 -5.95
CA THR A 219 27.28 -10.95 -4.68
C THR A 219 25.94 -11.65 -4.43
N LEU A 220 24.82 -10.96 -4.60
CA LEU A 220 23.49 -11.51 -4.32
C LEU A 220 23.07 -12.57 -5.35
N ALA A 221 23.51 -12.44 -6.60
CA ALA A 221 23.30 -13.45 -7.64
C ALA A 221 24.08 -14.75 -7.36
N ASN A 222 25.30 -14.67 -6.83
CA ASN A 222 26.23 -15.80 -6.82
C ASN A 222 26.51 -16.43 -5.45
N THR A 223 26.35 -15.69 -4.35
CA THR A 223 26.84 -16.13 -3.02
C THR A 223 25.76 -16.58 -2.04
N ILE A 224 24.47 -16.32 -2.33
CA ILE A 224 23.40 -16.65 -1.39
C ILE A 224 23.09 -18.14 -1.43
N ALA A 225 23.44 -18.83 -0.33
CA ALA A 225 23.16 -20.23 -0.11
C ALA A 225 22.46 -20.46 1.23
N VAL A 226 21.35 -21.19 1.20
CA VAL A 226 20.58 -21.59 2.38
C VAL A 226 20.35 -23.10 2.35
N ASN A 227 20.69 -23.78 3.44
CA ASN A 227 20.61 -25.24 3.57
C ASN A 227 21.28 -25.99 2.39
N GLY A 228 22.43 -25.50 1.92
CA GLY A 228 23.19 -26.11 0.80
C GLY A 228 22.62 -25.84 -0.59
N LYS A 229 21.49 -25.13 -0.72
CA LYS A 229 20.94 -24.70 -2.01
C LYS A 229 21.41 -23.29 -2.32
N ARG A 230 22.00 -23.10 -3.51
CA ARG A 230 22.28 -21.76 -4.05
C ARG A 230 21.02 -21.23 -4.71
N ILE A 231 20.64 -20.01 -4.37
CA ILE A 231 19.47 -19.34 -4.93
C ILE A 231 19.95 -18.03 -5.52
N PRO A 232 19.94 -17.91 -6.86
CA PRO A 232 20.29 -16.65 -7.48
C PRO A 232 19.19 -15.63 -7.16
N ILE A 233 19.58 -14.52 -6.55
CA ILE A 233 18.66 -13.44 -6.21
C ILE A 233 18.88 -12.31 -7.21
N LYS A 234 17.84 -12.03 -8.00
CA LYS A 234 17.77 -10.82 -8.81
C LYS A 234 17.32 -9.66 -7.95
N ILE A 235 17.83 -8.47 -8.25
CA ILE A 235 17.52 -7.26 -7.53
C ILE A 235 17.16 -6.14 -8.50
N SER A 236 16.31 -5.23 -8.04
CA SER A 236 16.13 -3.91 -8.63
C SER A 236 16.62 -2.85 -7.66
N ALA A 237 17.21 -1.77 -8.16
CA ALA A 237 17.74 -0.72 -7.30
C ALA A 237 17.51 0.70 -7.83
N GLY A 238 17.07 1.56 -6.91
CA GLY A 238 16.88 2.98 -7.14
C GLY A 238 17.69 3.79 -6.15
N ALA A 239 18.32 4.86 -6.60
CA ALA A 239 19.11 5.73 -5.74
C ALA A 239 18.70 7.19 -5.82
N ILE A 240 19.01 7.94 -4.77
CA ILE A 240 18.88 9.39 -4.71
C ILE A 240 20.07 9.99 -3.98
N PHE A 241 20.56 11.12 -4.47
CA PHE A 241 21.47 12.02 -3.78
C PHE A 241 20.65 13.14 -3.14
N LEU A 242 20.81 13.32 -1.83
CA LEU A 242 20.13 14.39 -1.11
C LEU A 242 20.71 15.74 -1.55
N GLU A 243 19.82 16.63 -1.96
CA GLU A 243 20.15 17.99 -2.36
C GLU A 243 19.58 19.03 -1.36
N PRO A 244 20.18 20.23 -1.23
CA PRO A 244 19.79 21.21 -0.20
C PRO A 244 18.33 21.68 -0.25
N TYR A 245 17.66 21.55 -1.40
CA TYR A 245 16.24 21.92 -1.53
C TYR A 245 15.30 20.82 -1.03
N MET A 246 15.77 19.60 -0.82
CA MET A 246 14.96 18.51 -0.29
C MET A 246 14.73 18.75 1.20
N LYS A 247 13.45 18.89 1.60
CA LYS A 247 13.08 19.21 2.99
C LYS A 247 12.11 18.23 3.63
N GLU A 248 11.55 17.33 2.84
CA GLU A 248 10.52 16.40 3.30
C GLU A 248 10.99 14.94 3.20
N THR A 249 10.94 14.22 4.32
CA THR A 249 11.34 12.81 4.39
C THR A 249 10.47 11.91 3.51
N ASN A 250 9.15 12.16 3.44
CA ASN A 250 8.26 11.33 2.61
C ASN A 250 8.59 11.50 1.13
N ALA A 251 8.85 12.73 0.67
CA ALA A 251 9.29 12.97 -0.70
C ALA A 251 10.55 12.17 -1.05
N VAL A 252 11.59 12.15 -0.19
CA VAL A 252 12.80 11.34 -0.41
C VAL A 252 12.45 9.85 -0.56
N ARG A 253 11.55 9.32 0.29
CA ARG A 253 11.11 7.92 0.24
C ARG A 253 10.35 7.59 -1.05
N SER A 254 9.46 8.48 -1.48
CA SER A 254 8.70 8.32 -2.71
C SER A 254 9.63 8.32 -3.93
N ARG A 255 10.62 9.22 -3.96
CA ARG A 255 11.64 9.31 -5.02
C ARG A 255 12.53 8.06 -5.11
N LEU A 256 12.94 7.51 -3.96
CA LEU A 256 13.64 6.23 -3.90
C LEU A 256 12.80 5.07 -4.43
N THR A 257 11.50 5.08 -4.12
CA THR A 257 10.57 4.04 -4.59
C THR A 257 10.36 4.12 -6.08
N TYR A 258 10.18 5.33 -6.61
CA TYR A 258 10.10 5.59 -8.05
C TYR A 258 11.32 5.01 -8.78
N ALA A 259 12.54 5.42 -8.38
CA ALA A 259 13.75 4.96 -9.04
C ALA A 259 13.90 3.42 -8.99
N GLN A 260 13.53 2.80 -7.86
CA GLN A 260 13.62 1.34 -7.69
C GLN A 260 12.60 0.57 -8.54
N ASN A 261 11.44 1.16 -8.80
CA ASN A 261 10.42 0.58 -9.66
C ASN A 261 10.76 0.77 -11.13
N HIS A 262 11.25 1.95 -11.51
CA HIS A 262 11.75 2.24 -12.85
C HIS A 262 12.92 1.30 -13.21
N SER A 263 13.82 1.06 -12.24
CA SER A 263 14.85 0.02 -12.34
C SER A 263 14.24 -1.34 -12.66
N ARG A 264 13.18 -1.76 -11.95
CA ARG A 264 12.57 -3.08 -12.10
C ARG A 264 11.86 -3.27 -13.44
N TYR A 265 11.06 -2.30 -13.86
CA TYR A 265 10.12 -2.46 -14.97
C TYR A 265 10.67 -1.93 -16.29
N GLU A 266 11.38 -0.80 -16.27
CA GLU A 266 11.84 -0.12 -17.50
C GLU A 266 13.31 -0.36 -17.80
N HIS A 267 14.14 -0.50 -16.77
CA HIS A 267 15.59 -0.71 -16.92
C HIS A 267 16.05 -2.13 -16.54
N HIS A 268 15.11 -3.09 -16.49
CA HIS A 268 15.39 -4.53 -16.34
C HIS A 268 16.31 -4.94 -15.16
N GLY A 269 16.31 -4.16 -14.08
CA GLY A 269 17.11 -4.37 -12.87
C GLY A 269 18.30 -3.43 -12.71
N ASP A 270 18.65 -2.63 -13.73
CA ASP A 270 19.79 -1.71 -13.67
C ASP A 270 19.58 -0.58 -12.64
N LEU A 271 20.68 -0.06 -12.11
CA LEU A 271 20.65 1.05 -11.15
C LEU A 271 20.09 2.31 -11.80
N VAL A 272 18.95 2.77 -11.28
CA VAL A 272 18.38 4.06 -11.65
C VAL A 272 18.73 5.10 -10.57
N ILE A 273 19.43 6.16 -10.96
CA ILE A 273 19.68 7.31 -10.09
C ILE A 273 18.64 8.38 -10.39
N PHE A 274 17.79 8.64 -9.41
CA PHE A 274 16.71 9.61 -9.48
C PHE A 274 17.17 10.99 -9.99
N ASN A 275 18.29 11.50 -9.47
CA ASN A 275 18.83 12.81 -9.86
C ASN A 275 19.30 12.87 -11.33
N ASP A 276 19.58 11.73 -11.97
CA ASP A 276 20.02 11.65 -13.37
C ASP A 276 18.86 11.53 -14.36
N GLU A 277 17.76 10.89 -13.96
CA GLU A 277 16.52 10.88 -14.75
C GLU A 277 15.82 12.23 -14.78
N ILE A 278 16.13 13.10 -13.81
CA ILE A 278 15.63 14.47 -13.71
C ILE A 278 16.62 15.42 -14.37
N CYS A 279 16.71 15.39 -15.69
CA CYS A 279 17.23 16.53 -16.44
C CYS A 279 16.07 17.45 -16.86
N GLY A 280 16.06 18.69 -16.34
CA GLY A 280 15.22 19.78 -16.84
C GLY A 280 13.81 19.87 -16.25
N ASN A 281 12.83 19.20 -16.86
CA ASN A 281 11.38 19.41 -16.60
C ASN A 281 10.79 18.59 -15.42
N ASN A 282 11.56 17.68 -14.82
CA ASN A 282 11.02 16.65 -13.93
C ASN A 282 10.96 17.05 -12.43
N GLU A 283 11.66 18.08 -11.95
CA GLU A 283 11.56 18.51 -10.53
C GLU A 283 10.13 18.87 -10.13
N LYS A 284 9.41 19.58 -11.01
CA LYS A 284 7.99 19.93 -10.84
C LYS A 284 7.09 18.70 -10.81
N GLN A 285 7.43 17.67 -11.60
CA GLN A 285 6.66 16.42 -11.65
C GLN A 285 6.79 15.62 -10.35
N PHE A 286 7.93 15.71 -9.65
CA PHE A 286 8.11 15.02 -8.36
C PHE A 286 7.64 15.81 -7.14
N GLU A 287 7.73 17.14 -7.15
CA GLU A 287 6.96 17.96 -6.20
C GLU A 287 5.48 17.66 -6.33
N LEU A 288 4.99 17.52 -7.57
CA LEU A 288 3.63 17.15 -7.86
C LEU A 288 3.28 15.75 -7.34
N ILE A 289 4.09 14.72 -7.58
CA ILE A 289 3.84 13.36 -7.04
C ILE A 289 3.83 13.38 -5.50
N GLY A 290 4.75 14.11 -4.86
CA GLY A 290 4.77 14.27 -3.41
C GLY A 290 3.51 14.96 -2.86
N LEU A 291 3.06 16.02 -3.55
CA LEU A 291 1.82 16.72 -3.23
C LEU A 291 0.59 15.82 -3.42
N ILE A 292 0.53 15.06 -4.52
CA ILE A 292 -0.53 14.08 -4.78
C ILE A 292 -0.57 13.01 -3.69
N HIS A 293 0.58 12.55 -3.18
CA HIS A 293 0.64 11.63 -2.03
C HIS A 293 0.04 12.24 -0.77
N GLN A 294 0.46 13.47 -0.47
CA GLN A 294 -0.03 14.20 0.69
C GLN A 294 -1.55 14.37 0.60
N CYS A 295 -2.06 14.74 -0.57
CA CYS A 295 -3.49 14.81 -0.85
C CYS A 295 -4.18 13.46 -0.66
N ALA A 296 -3.59 12.37 -1.17
CA ALA A 296 -4.17 11.02 -1.06
C ALA A 296 -4.27 10.53 0.39
N THR A 297 -3.38 11.02 1.27
CA THR A 297 -3.33 10.65 2.70
C THR A 297 -4.05 11.64 3.62
N SER A 298 -4.33 12.86 3.14
CA SER A 298 -4.88 13.98 3.93
C SER A 298 -6.17 14.51 3.29
N HIS A 299 -7.20 13.68 3.17
CA HIS A 299 -8.57 14.00 2.71
C HIS A 299 -8.87 13.98 1.21
N PHE A 300 -7.99 13.40 0.39
CA PHE A 300 -8.19 13.27 -1.06
C PHE A 300 -8.35 14.62 -1.78
N GLU A 301 -7.72 15.68 -1.27
CA GLU A 301 -7.80 17.00 -1.86
C GLU A 301 -7.29 16.99 -3.31
N GLY A 302 -8.01 17.66 -4.21
CA GLY A 302 -7.69 17.70 -5.63
C GLY A 302 -8.08 16.43 -6.41
N PHE A 303 -8.37 15.29 -5.76
CA PHE A 303 -8.88 14.13 -6.49
C PHE A 303 -10.32 14.35 -6.95
N ARG A 304 -10.59 14.01 -8.21
CA ARG A 304 -11.90 14.13 -8.86
C ARG A 304 -12.13 12.93 -9.78
N LEU A 305 -13.40 12.57 -9.98
CA LEU A 305 -13.78 11.55 -10.96
C LEU A 305 -14.27 12.20 -12.23
N PHE A 306 -13.74 11.69 -13.34
CA PHE A 306 -14.22 11.95 -14.68
C PHE A 306 -14.82 10.63 -15.20
N TYR A 307 -15.82 10.72 -16.05
CA TYR A 307 -16.61 9.61 -16.52
C TYR A 307 -16.50 9.51 -18.03
N GLN A 308 -16.10 8.35 -18.53
CA GLN A 308 -16.11 8.07 -19.96
C GLN A 308 -17.35 7.26 -20.34
N PRO A 309 -18.13 7.66 -21.36
CA PRO A 309 -19.33 6.94 -21.74
C PRO A 309 -19.03 5.55 -22.32
N ILE A 310 -19.87 4.58 -21.93
CA ILE A 310 -19.93 3.24 -22.51
C ILE A 310 -21.28 3.12 -23.22
N ALA A 311 -21.25 2.89 -24.53
CA ALA A 311 -22.42 2.85 -25.39
C ALA A 311 -22.77 1.42 -25.82
N ASP A 312 -24.07 1.13 -25.89
CA ASP A 312 -24.59 -0.10 -26.48
C ASP A 312 -24.31 -0.10 -27.98
N THR A 313 -23.57 -1.10 -28.46
CA THR A 313 -23.19 -1.18 -29.87
C THR A 313 -24.42 -1.17 -30.77
N LYS A 314 -25.51 -1.87 -30.44
CA LYS A 314 -26.68 -2.01 -31.32
C LYS A 314 -27.50 -0.73 -31.44
N THR A 315 -27.59 0.04 -30.36
CA THR A 315 -28.49 1.21 -30.28
C THR A 315 -27.76 2.54 -30.33
N GLY A 316 -26.43 2.55 -30.16
CA GLY A 316 -25.62 3.76 -30.04
C GLY A 316 -25.83 4.54 -28.74
N LYS A 317 -26.75 4.08 -27.87
CA LYS A 317 -27.11 4.79 -26.64
C LYS A 317 -26.12 4.50 -25.52
N ILE A 318 -25.77 5.54 -24.76
CA ILE A 318 -24.94 5.41 -23.57
C ILE A 318 -25.71 4.61 -22.50
N ARG A 319 -25.11 3.53 -22.01
CA ARG A 319 -25.68 2.60 -21.01
C ARG A 319 -24.83 2.41 -19.77
N GLY A 320 -23.56 2.81 -19.83
CA GLY A 320 -22.69 2.81 -18.67
C GLY A 320 -21.68 3.92 -18.73
N MET A 321 -20.83 3.97 -17.71
CA MET A 321 -19.70 4.88 -17.65
C MET A 321 -18.51 4.22 -16.95
N GLU A 322 -17.30 4.54 -17.39
CA GLU A 322 -16.10 4.18 -16.65
C GLU A 322 -15.66 5.35 -15.75
N ALA A 323 -15.44 5.06 -14.46
CA ALA A 323 -14.96 6.01 -13.48
C ALA A 323 -13.43 6.14 -13.56
N LEU A 324 -12.97 7.28 -14.05
CA LEU A 324 -11.56 7.58 -14.26
C LEU A 324 -11.10 8.67 -13.30
N ILE A 325 -10.18 8.30 -12.41
CA ILE A 325 -9.62 9.25 -11.45
C ILE A 325 -8.77 10.31 -12.16
N ARG A 326 -8.87 11.55 -11.72
CA ARG A 326 -8.03 12.68 -12.10
C ARG A 326 -7.60 13.43 -10.84
N TRP A 327 -6.50 14.17 -10.93
CA TRP A 327 -6.09 15.08 -9.88
C TRP A 327 -6.04 16.51 -10.42
N GLU A 328 -6.68 17.44 -9.74
CA GLU A 328 -6.83 18.84 -10.15
C GLU A 328 -6.64 19.76 -8.95
N LEU A 329 -5.58 20.56 -8.96
CA LEU A 329 -5.32 21.57 -7.94
C LEU A 329 -4.55 22.75 -8.56
N GLU A 330 -4.91 23.98 -8.19
CA GLU A 330 -4.13 25.16 -8.57
C GLU A 330 -2.78 25.18 -7.82
N PRO A 331 -1.64 25.51 -8.46
CA PRO A 331 -1.46 26.03 -9.83
C PRO A 331 -1.19 24.95 -10.91
N TYR A 332 -1.38 23.67 -10.60
CA TYR A 332 -0.96 22.54 -11.45
C TYR A 332 -2.00 22.14 -12.53
N GLY A 333 -3.26 22.52 -12.35
CA GLY A 333 -4.34 22.18 -13.27
C GLY A 333 -4.70 20.69 -13.26
N LEU A 334 -5.32 20.20 -14.34
CA LEU A 334 -5.80 18.83 -14.46
C LEU A 334 -4.69 17.84 -14.86
N ILE A 335 -4.49 16.80 -14.05
CA ILE A 335 -3.43 15.80 -14.18
C ILE A 335 -4.03 14.40 -14.35
N SER A 336 -3.47 13.66 -15.31
CA SER A 336 -3.87 12.31 -15.69
C SER A 336 -3.29 11.25 -14.74
N PRO A 337 -4.02 10.15 -14.47
CA PRO A 337 -3.58 9.06 -13.61
C PRO A 337 -2.28 8.40 -14.05
N GLY A 338 -1.97 8.39 -15.35
CA GLY A 338 -0.71 7.82 -15.86
C GLY A 338 0.55 8.44 -15.23
N ILE A 339 0.46 9.62 -14.61
CA ILE A 339 1.59 10.27 -13.94
C ILE A 339 1.80 9.76 -12.50
N PHE A 340 0.75 9.26 -11.84
CA PHE A 340 0.78 8.98 -10.39
C PHE A 340 0.25 7.60 -9.98
N MET A 341 -0.55 6.92 -10.80
CA MET A 341 -1.23 5.69 -10.39
C MET A 341 -0.28 4.53 -10.16
N GLU A 342 0.74 4.35 -11.01
CA GLU A 342 1.71 3.27 -10.86
C GLU A 342 2.39 3.28 -9.48
N TRP A 343 2.65 4.49 -8.98
CA TRP A 343 3.26 4.73 -7.68
C TRP A 343 2.23 4.61 -6.55
N LEU A 344 1.02 5.18 -6.70
CA LEU A 344 -0.02 5.09 -5.68
C LEU A 344 -0.41 3.64 -5.40
N GLU A 345 -0.51 2.79 -6.43
CA GLU A 345 -0.88 1.39 -6.27
C GLU A 345 0.04 0.56 -5.37
N GLU A 346 1.29 0.97 -5.21
CA GLU A 346 2.23 0.34 -4.29
C GLU A 346 2.23 0.95 -2.88
N ASP A 347 1.63 2.13 -2.72
CA ASP A 347 1.54 2.80 -1.42
C ASP A 347 0.30 2.33 -0.64
N PRO A 348 0.40 2.16 0.69
CA PRO A 348 -0.75 1.77 1.50
C PRO A 348 -2.00 2.65 1.34
N CYS A 349 -1.84 3.92 0.92
CA CYS A 349 -2.96 4.85 0.71
C CYS A 349 -3.90 4.45 -0.42
N ILE A 350 -3.50 3.57 -1.35
CA ILE A 350 -4.38 3.13 -2.46
C ILE A 350 -5.67 2.47 -1.97
N PHE A 351 -5.64 1.83 -0.80
CA PHE A 351 -6.84 1.20 -0.25
C PHE A 351 -7.90 2.25 0.11
N ASP A 352 -7.48 3.33 0.76
CA ASP A 352 -8.37 4.41 1.18
C ASP A 352 -8.82 5.24 -0.02
N LEU A 353 -7.90 5.52 -0.95
CA LEU A 353 -8.22 6.21 -2.20
C LEU A 353 -9.17 5.39 -3.07
N GLY A 354 -8.94 4.10 -3.24
CA GLY A 354 -9.82 3.20 -4.00
C GLY A 354 -11.22 3.11 -3.40
N ASN A 355 -11.33 3.08 -2.06
CA ASN A 355 -12.63 3.14 -1.39
C ASN A 355 -13.33 4.50 -1.58
N TRP A 356 -12.55 5.59 -1.65
CA TRP A 356 -13.08 6.91 -2.00
C TRP A 356 -13.56 6.98 -3.46
N ILE A 357 -12.84 6.39 -4.42
CA ILE A 357 -13.24 6.28 -5.83
C ILE A 357 -14.57 5.53 -5.91
N LEU A 358 -14.65 4.32 -5.34
CA LEU A 358 -15.87 3.50 -5.32
C LEU A 358 -17.05 4.27 -4.73
N ARG A 359 -16.85 4.93 -3.58
CA ARG A 359 -17.89 5.69 -2.92
C ARG A 359 -18.37 6.88 -3.75
N THR A 360 -17.48 7.54 -4.47
CA THR A 360 -17.81 8.70 -5.30
C THR A 360 -18.54 8.26 -6.57
N ALA A 361 -18.03 7.23 -7.26
CA ALA A 361 -18.67 6.63 -8.44
C ALA A 361 -20.10 6.14 -8.14
N LEU A 362 -20.28 5.43 -7.02
CA LEU A 362 -21.59 4.94 -6.60
C LEU A 362 -22.54 6.02 -6.07
N LYS A 363 -22.05 7.21 -5.71
CA LYS A 363 -22.91 8.38 -5.46
C LYS A 363 -23.35 9.02 -6.78
N ASP A 364 -22.42 9.14 -7.73
CA ASP A 364 -22.66 9.79 -9.01
C ASP A 364 -23.62 8.98 -9.89
N ILE A 365 -23.57 7.65 -9.87
CA ILE A 365 -24.59 6.81 -10.53
C ILE A 365 -25.99 7.06 -9.97
N GLY A 366 -26.08 7.48 -8.71
CA GLY A 366 -27.32 7.87 -8.07
C GLY A 366 -28.02 9.05 -8.74
N ARG A 367 -27.29 9.92 -9.45
CA ARG A 367 -27.82 11.06 -10.22
C ARG A 367 -28.42 10.62 -11.56
N ILE A 368 -27.98 9.47 -12.08
CA ILE A 368 -28.32 8.98 -13.43
C ILE A 368 -29.40 7.90 -13.38
N ARG A 369 -29.41 7.05 -12.35
CA ARG A 369 -30.27 5.84 -12.30
C ARG A 369 -31.76 6.09 -12.48
N ASP A 370 -32.26 7.25 -12.06
CA ASP A 370 -33.68 7.62 -12.21
C ASP A 370 -34.03 8.01 -13.65
N LYS A 371 -33.02 8.43 -14.44
CA LYS A 371 -33.16 8.82 -15.85
C LYS A 371 -33.02 7.62 -16.79
N ILE A 372 -32.06 6.74 -16.51
CA ILE A 372 -31.76 5.58 -17.37
C ILE A 372 -31.77 4.31 -16.52
N PRO A 373 -32.81 3.46 -16.65
CA PRO A 373 -32.84 2.15 -16.00
C PRO A 373 -31.68 1.27 -16.44
N HIS A 374 -31.14 0.49 -15.50
CA HIS A 374 -30.01 -0.44 -15.70
C HIS A 374 -28.70 0.22 -16.12
N PHE A 375 -28.52 1.51 -15.80
CA PHE A 375 -27.23 2.17 -15.96
C PHE A 375 -26.19 1.56 -15.01
N PHE A 376 -24.96 1.38 -15.47
CA PHE A 376 -23.87 0.81 -14.67
C PHE A 376 -22.63 1.71 -14.67
N VAL A 377 -21.79 1.53 -13.66
CA VAL A 377 -20.47 2.17 -13.56
C VAL A 377 -19.38 1.12 -13.42
N ASN A 378 -18.36 1.26 -14.26
CA ASN A 378 -17.14 0.48 -14.19
C ASN A 378 -16.12 1.20 -13.29
N VAL A 379 -15.52 0.46 -12.35
CA VAL A 379 -14.52 0.99 -11.42
C VAL A 379 -13.30 0.07 -11.37
N ASN A 380 -12.14 0.62 -11.73
CA ASN A 380 -10.84 -0.04 -11.64
C ASN A 380 -10.45 -0.39 -10.20
N ILE A 381 -10.02 -1.65 -9.99
CA ILE A 381 -9.56 -2.16 -8.69
C ILE A 381 -8.10 -2.60 -8.77
N SER A 382 -7.28 -2.05 -7.88
CA SER A 382 -5.88 -2.46 -7.74
C SER A 382 -5.73 -3.79 -7.00
N ALA A 383 -4.68 -4.55 -7.33
CA ALA A 383 -4.35 -5.80 -6.64
C ALA A 383 -4.13 -5.61 -5.13
N ALA A 384 -3.56 -4.48 -4.72
CA ALA A 384 -3.33 -4.13 -3.32
C ALA A 384 -4.64 -3.89 -2.56
N GLN A 385 -5.64 -3.30 -3.21
CA GLN A 385 -6.97 -3.12 -2.63
C GLN A 385 -7.71 -4.45 -2.51
N LEU A 386 -7.72 -5.25 -3.57
CA LEU A 386 -8.39 -6.56 -3.61
C LEU A 386 -7.81 -7.55 -2.58
N SER A 387 -6.50 -7.50 -2.33
CA SER A 387 -5.81 -8.39 -1.40
C SER A 387 -6.10 -8.10 0.08
N ARG A 388 -6.73 -6.96 0.41
CA ARG A 388 -7.07 -6.61 1.79
C ARG A 388 -8.30 -7.39 2.23
N LYS A 389 -8.24 -8.01 3.42
CA LYS A 389 -9.32 -8.84 3.96
C LYS A 389 -10.62 -8.05 4.14
N GLU A 390 -10.49 -6.78 4.44
CA GLU A 390 -11.58 -5.84 4.71
C GLU A 390 -12.27 -5.36 3.42
N PHE A 391 -11.71 -5.64 2.23
CA PHE A 391 -12.21 -5.07 0.99
C PHE A 391 -13.65 -5.47 0.68
N ARG A 392 -14.00 -6.75 0.89
CA ARG A 392 -15.38 -7.26 0.74
C ARG A 392 -16.36 -6.46 1.60
N ASP A 393 -16.03 -6.27 2.87
CA ASP A 393 -16.88 -5.55 3.82
C ASP A 393 -16.95 -4.07 3.48
N SER A 394 -15.85 -3.47 3.02
CA SER A 394 -15.81 -2.08 2.54
C SER A 394 -16.75 -1.86 1.35
N VAL A 395 -16.70 -2.70 0.31
CA VAL A 395 -17.57 -2.59 -0.87
C VAL A 395 -19.04 -2.69 -0.46
N MET A 396 -19.40 -3.68 0.36
CA MET A 396 -20.78 -3.86 0.82
C MET A 396 -21.27 -2.69 1.69
N THR A 397 -20.38 -2.14 2.52
CA THR A 397 -20.68 -0.97 3.34
C THR A 397 -20.89 0.26 2.48
N ILE A 398 -20.05 0.48 1.47
CA ILE A 398 -20.17 1.59 0.52
C ILE A 398 -21.50 1.51 -0.25
N LEU A 399 -21.86 0.34 -0.80
CA LEU A 399 -23.14 0.14 -1.50
C LEU A 399 -24.33 0.50 -0.59
N LYS A 400 -24.28 0.08 0.67
CA LYS A 400 -25.32 0.41 1.66
C LYS A 400 -25.39 1.91 1.95
N GLU A 401 -24.25 2.58 2.04
CA GLU A 401 -24.17 4.02 2.33
C GLU A 401 -24.65 4.88 1.15
N THR A 402 -24.34 4.49 -0.09
CA THR A 402 -24.77 5.23 -1.30
C THR A 402 -26.18 4.86 -1.75
N GLY A 403 -26.69 3.73 -1.28
CA GLY A 403 -27.96 3.15 -1.74
C GLY A 403 -27.90 2.65 -3.18
N ALA A 404 -26.71 2.48 -3.76
CA ALA A 404 -26.53 1.90 -5.08
C ALA A 404 -26.92 0.41 -5.07
N ARG A 405 -27.50 -0.06 -6.17
CA ARG A 405 -27.80 -1.49 -6.32
C ARG A 405 -26.53 -2.22 -6.75
N PRO A 406 -26.30 -3.45 -6.29
CA PRO A 406 -25.12 -4.22 -6.68
C PRO A 406 -24.93 -4.35 -8.21
N GLU A 407 -26.04 -4.50 -8.94
CA GLU A 407 -26.08 -4.61 -10.40
C GLU A 407 -25.65 -3.34 -11.15
N GLU A 408 -25.54 -2.21 -10.45
CA GLU A 408 -25.07 -0.94 -11.00
C GLU A 408 -23.55 -0.83 -10.97
N LEU A 409 -22.85 -1.76 -10.31
CA LEU A 409 -21.40 -1.77 -10.16
C LEU A 409 -20.77 -2.90 -10.97
N CYS A 410 -19.80 -2.53 -11.81
CA CYS A 410 -18.86 -3.45 -12.42
C CYS A 410 -17.45 -3.15 -11.88
N LEU A 411 -16.78 -4.15 -11.29
CA LEU A 411 -15.39 -4.02 -10.84
C LEU A 411 -14.45 -4.48 -11.95
N GLU A 412 -13.52 -3.62 -12.35
CA GLU A 412 -12.52 -3.93 -13.37
C GLU A 412 -11.23 -4.42 -12.71
N LEU A 413 -10.82 -5.64 -13.05
CA LEU A 413 -9.55 -6.21 -12.61
C LEU A 413 -8.43 -5.68 -13.50
N THR A 414 -7.55 -4.86 -12.92
CA THR A 414 -6.36 -4.36 -13.63
C THR A 414 -5.36 -5.49 -13.92
N GLU A 415 -4.43 -5.27 -14.85
CA GLU A 415 -3.39 -6.24 -15.20
C GLU A 415 -2.63 -6.78 -13.97
N ARG A 416 -2.32 -5.93 -12.99
CA ARG A 416 -1.57 -6.34 -11.79
C ARG A 416 -2.32 -7.34 -10.91
N CYS A 417 -3.64 -7.44 -11.05
CA CYS A 417 -4.41 -8.48 -10.35
C CYS A 417 -4.02 -9.90 -10.83
N ARG A 418 -3.41 -10.04 -12.01
CA ARG A 418 -2.92 -11.31 -12.57
C ARG A 418 -1.79 -11.94 -11.75
N ASP A 419 -1.09 -11.17 -10.92
CA ASP A 419 -0.03 -11.67 -10.04
C ASP A 419 -0.56 -12.32 -8.75
N LEU A 420 -1.87 -12.21 -8.48
CA LEU A 420 -2.51 -12.81 -7.32
C LEU A 420 -2.81 -14.29 -7.55
N ASP A 421 -2.94 -15.05 -6.45
CA ASP A 421 -3.32 -16.46 -6.51
C ASP A 421 -4.70 -16.63 -7.17
N VAL A 422 -4.79 -17.50 -8.18
CA VAL A 422 -6.02 -17.65 -8.97
C VAL A 422 -7.17 -18.22 -8.12
N THR A 423 -6.87 -19.04 -7.11
CA THR A 423 -7.90 -19.55 -6.18
C THR A 423 -8.45 -18.42 -5.33
N PHE A 424 -7.57 -17.52 -4.86
CA PHE A 424 -7.98 -16.30 -4.17
C PHE A 424 -8.87 -15.42 -5.06
N LEU A 425 -8.43 -15.09 -6.28
CA LEU A 425 -9.21 -14.30 -7.24
C LEU A 425 -10.59 -14.91 -7.50
N ARG A 426 -10.64 -16.23 -7.75
CA ARG A 426 -11.91 -16.96 -7.95
C ARG A 426 -12.84 -16.82 -6.75
N ASN A 427 -12.32 -16.85 -5.54
CA ASN A 427 -13.12 -16.68 -4.32
C ASN A 427 -13.62 -15.24 -4.14
N GLU A 428 -12.86 -14.24 -4.58
CA GLU A 428 -13.30 -12.84 -4.58
C GLU A 428 -14.40 -12.60 -5.62
N VAL A 429 -14.17 -13.03 -6.86
CA VAL A 429 -15.13 -12.92 -7.98
C VAL A 429 -16.45 -13.61 -7.61
N ASN A 430 -16.40 -14.86 -7.15
CA ASN A 430 -17.60 -15.59 -6.72
C ASN A 430 -18.35 -14.89 -5.59
N PHE A 431 -17.63 -14.26 -4.66
CA PHE A 431 -18.26 -13.49 -3.59
C PHE A 431 -19.03 -12.30 -4.16
N PHE A 432 -18.41 -11.50 -5.02
CA PHE A 432 -19.06 -10.33 -5.62
C PHE A 432 -20.23 -10.72 -6.54
N HIS A 433 -20.09 -11.80 -7.32
CA HIS A 433 -21.19 -12.38 -8.10
C HIS A 433 -22.36 -12.80 -7.22
N SER A 434 -22.11 -13.40 -6.05
CA SER A 434 -23.18 -13.78 -5.11
C SER A 434 -23.96 -12.59 -4.56
N LYS A 435 -23.43 -11.37 -4.73
CA LYS A 435 -24.08 -10.11 -4.37
C LYS A 435 -24.72 -9.40 -5.55
N GLY A 436 -24.52 -9.88 -6.78
CA GLY A 436 -25.00 -9.26 -8.02
C GLY A 436 -24.09 -8.15 -8.55
N ILE A 437 -22.85 -8.08 -8.09
CA ILE A 437 -21.83 -7.14 -8.61
C ILE A 437 -21.14 -7.82 -9.79
N LYS A 438 -21.04 -7.11 -10.91
CA LYS A 438 -20.37 -7.61 -12.11
C LYS A 438 -18.86 -7.49 -12.01
N ILE A 439 -18.13 -8.37 -12.67
CA ILE A 439 -16.66 -8.30 -12.79
C ILE A 439 -16.27 -8.23 -14.25
N ALA A 440 -15.41 -7.27 -14.57
CA ALA A 440 -14.78 -7.10 -15.88
C ALA A 440 -13.28 -7.41 -15.81
N LEU A 441 -12.74 -7.95 -16.91
CA LEU A 441 -11.30 -8.12 -17.09
C LEU A 441 -10.80 -7.04 -18.06
N ASP A 442 -9.93 -6.18 -17.55
CA ASP A 442 -9.37 -5.06 -18.31
C ASP A 442 -8.12 -5.45 -19.10
N ASP A 443 -7.80 -4.66 -20.14
CA ASP A 443 -6.66 -4.87 -21.04
C ASP A 443 -6.57 -6.30 -21.60
N PHE A 444 -7.67 -6.83 -22.15
CA PHE A 444 -7.68 -8.19 -22.68
C PHE A 444 -6.94 -8.29 -24.01
N GLY A 445 -5.91 -9.16 -24.05
CA GLY A 445 -5.16 -9.51 -25.26
C GLY A 445 -3.72 -9.00 -25.28
N THR A 446 -3.34 -8.03 -24.45
CA THR A 446 -1.99 -7.44 -24.42
C THR A 446 -0.95 -8.33 -23.71
N GLY A 447 -1.37 -9.37 -22.99
CA GLY A 447 -0.49 -10.33 -22.30
C GLY A 447 -1.00 -11.77 -22.29
N ASN A 448 -0.09 -12.74 -22.21
CA ASN A 448 -0.41 -14.19 -22.18
C ASN A 448 -1.30 -14.59 -20.99
N SER A 449 -1.29 -13.82 -19.90
CA SER A 449 -1.99 -14.12 -18.65
C SER A 449 -3.48 -13.71 -18.65
N SER A 450 -3.93 -12.84 -19.56
CA SER A 450 -5.35 -12.42 -19.61
C SER A 450 -6.25 -13.59 -19.99
N LEU A 451 -5.83 -14.40 -20.97
CA LEU A 451 -6.59 -15.55 -21.43
C LEU A 451 -6.71 -16.63 -20.35
N SER A 452 -5.64 -16.89 -19.59
CA SER A 452 -5.71 -17.86 -18.50
C SER A 452 -6.69 -17.45 -17.41
N LEU A 453 -6.75 -16.16 -17.06
CA LEU A 453 -7.74 -15.67 -16.10
C LEU A 453 -9.17 -15.80 -16.63
N ALA A 454 -9.42 -15.43 -17.90
CA ALA A 454 -10.74 -15.55 -18.50
C ALA A 454 -11.25 -17.00 -18.58
N LEU A 455 -10.35 -17.99 -18.64
CA LEU A 455 -10.69 -19.41 -18.60
C LEU A 455 -10.97 -19.93 -17.18
N GLU A 456 -10.41 -19.28 -16.16
CA GLU A 456 -10.42 -19.76 -14.78
C GLU A 456 -11.41 -19.02 -13.86
N LEU A 457 -11.78 -17.79 -14.23
CA LEU A 457 -12.64 -16.89 -13.46
C LEU A 457 -13.99 -16.73 -14.18
N PRO A 458 -15.11 -16.71 -13.43
CA PRO A 458 -16.40 -16.37 -14.02
C PRO A 458 -16.46 -14.85 -14.22
N ILE A 459 -16.02 -14.36 -15.38
CA ILE A 459 -16.03 -12.92 -15.72
C ILE A 459 -17.32 -12.57 -16.49
N ASP A 460 -17.90 -11.40 -16.22
CA ASP A 460 -19.11 -10.90 -16.88
C ASP A 460 -18.80 -10.05 -18.13
N GLU A 461 -17.64 -9.39 -18.17
CA GLU A 461 -17.26 -8.49 -19.26
C GLU A 461 -15.77 -8.60 -19.62
N LEU A 462 -15.44 -8.65 -20.91
CA LEU A 462 -14.07 -8.56 -21.42
C LEU A 462 -13.87 -7.22 -22.14
N LYS A 463 -12.85 -6.47 -21.72
CA LYS A 463 -12.48 -5.20 -22.36
C LYS A 463 -11.33 -5.42 -23.34
N VAL A 464 -11.59 -5.15 -24.62
CA VAL A 464 -10.63 -5.30 -25.72
C VAL A 464 -9.85 -4.00 -25.84
N ASP A 465 -8.55 -4.07 -25.54
CA ASP A 465 -7.67 -2.91 -25.50
C ASP A 465 -7.56 -2.21 -26.86
N MET A 466 -7.41 -0.88 -26.80
CA MET A 466 -7.28 0.00 -27.95
C MET A 466 -6.12 -0.37 -28.89
N SER A 467 -5.05 -1.02 -28.41
CA SER A 467 -3.94 -1.43 -29.27
C SER A 467 -4.37 -2.40 -30.39
N PHE A 468 -5.44 -3.18 -30.18
CA PHE A 468 -6.03 -4.03 -31.21
C PHE A 468 -6.87 -3.24 -32.22
N ILE A 469 -7.47 -2.14 -31.78
CA ILE A 469 -8.37 -1.31 -32.61
C ILE A 469 -7.59 -0.33 -33.47
N LYS A 470 -6.41 0.08 -33.02
CA LYS A 470 -5.55 1.01 -33.75
C LYS A 470 -5.14 0.46 -35.14
N ASP A 471 -5.58 1.15 -36.18
CA ASP A 471 -5.43 0.79 -37.59
C ASP A 471 -6.04 -0.58 -37.97
N ILE A 472 -7.10 -1.01 -37.27
CA ILE A 472 -7.69 -2.35 -37.43
C ILE A 472 -8.06 -2.67 -38.88
N GLU A 473 -8.55 -1.70 -39.67
CA GLU A 473 -8.91 -1.90 -41.08
C GLU A 473 -7.75 -2.41 -41.95
N GLN A 474 -6.52 -2.01 -41.61
CA GLN A 474 -5.31 -2.32 -42.38
C GLN A 474 -4.52 -3.50 -41.79
N LYS A 475 -4.98 -4.09 -40.68
CA LYS A 475 -4.30 -5.16 -39.94
C LYS A 475 -5.18 -6.40 -39.83
N PRO A 476 -5.12 -7.32 -40.80
CA PRO A 476 -5.89 -8.57 -40.78
C PRO A 476 -5.67 -9.42 -39.52
N GLN A 477 -4.46 -9.34 -38.92
CA GLN A 477 -4.14 -10.03 -37.67
C GLN A 477 -4.96 -9.46 -36.49
N ASN A 478 -5.08 -8.14 -36.39
CA ASN A 478 -5.89 -7.49 -35.37
C ASN A 478 -7.38 -7.83 -35.56
N GLN A 479 -7.88 -7.80 -36.81
CA GLN A 479 -9.26 -8.19 -37.13
C GLN A 479 -9.57 -9.62 -36.66
N ALA A 480 -8.68 -10.57 -36.98
CA ALA A 480 -8.84 -11.96 -36.56
C ALA A 480 -8.82 -12.12 -35.03
N MET A 481 -7.96 -11.36 -34.34
CA MET A 481 -7.88 -11.38 -32.89
C MET A 481 -9.16 -10.84 -32.25
N VAL A 482 -9.62 -9.65 -32.66
CA VAL A 482 -10.85 -9.03 -32.15
C VAL A 482 -12.05 -9.95 -32.39
N GLN A 483 -12.21 -10.49 -33.60
CA GLN A 483 -13.30 -11.44 -33.89
C GLN A 483 -13.22 -12.69 -32.97
N SER A 484 -12.02 -13.22 -32.74
CA SER A 484 -11.85 -14.40 -31.88
C SER A 484 -12.22 -14.12 -30.42
N ILE A 485 -11.89 -12.93 -29.93
CA ILE A 485 -12.24 -12.49 -28.57
C ILE A 485 -13.76 -12.34 -28.44
N VAL A 486 -14.40 -11.69 -29.41
CA VAL A 486 -15.86 -11.51 -29.41
C VAL A 486 -16.59 -12.84 -29.55
N ASP A 487 -16.12 -13.73 -30.41
CA ASP A 487 -16.67 -15.09 -30.57
C ASP A 487 -16.54 -15.91 -29.27
N TYR A 488 -15.40 -15.81 -28.58
CA TYR A 488 -15.21 -16.45 -27.28
C TYR A 488 -16.25 -15.95 -26.28
N ALA A 489 -16.35 -14.63 -26.11
CA ALA A 489 -17.27 -14.02 -25.15
C ALA A 489 -18.73 -14.37 -25.44
N ASN A 490 -19.15 -14.33 -26.70
CA ASN A 490 -20.49 -14.73 -27.11
C ASN A 490 -20.80 -16.20 -26.78
N ARG A 491 -19.81 -17.10 -26.88
CA ARG A 491 -19.97 -18.53 -26.54
C ARG A 491 -19.97 -18.79 -25.03
N THR A 492 -19.30 -17.96 -24.25
CA THR A 492 -19.27 -18.04 -22.78
C THR A 492 -20.35 -17.21 -22.11
N ASN A 493 -21.19 -16.51 -22.89
CA ASN A 493 -22.23 -15.61 -22.41
C ASN A 493 -21.66 -14.45 -21.56
N THR A 494 -20.50 -13.95 -22.00
CA THR A 494 -19.75 -12.83 -21.43
C THR A 494 -19.95 -11.60 -22.33
N GLU A 495 -20.16 -10.42 -21.75
CA GLU A 495 -20.25 -9.15 -22.47
C GLU A 495 -18.85 -8.73 -22.99
N THR A 496 -18.80 -7.91 -24.04
CA THR A 496 -17.55 -7.39 -24.60
C THR A 496 -17.61 -5.89 -24.78
N CYS A 497 -16.60 -5.19 -24.28
CA CYS A 497 -16.39 -3.77 -24.55
C CYS A 497 -15.18 -3.60 -25.46
N ILE A 498 -15.37 -2.94 -26.60
CA ILE A 498 -14.26 -2.52 -27.46
C ILE A 498 -13.89 -1.09 -27.11
N GLU A 499 -12.62 -0.89 -26.75
CA GLU A 499 -12.09 0.41 -26.34
C GLU A 499 -11.38 1.15 -27.48
N GLY A 500 -11.18 2.46 -27.28
CA GLY A 500 -10.36 3.27 -28.19
C GLY A 500 -11.04 3.64 -29.50
N ILE A 501 -12.36 3.73 -29.52
CA ILE A 501 -13.11 4.13 -30.72
C ILE A 501 -12.97 5.64 -30.92
N GLU A 502 -12.15 6.05 -31.88
CA GLU A 502 -11.81 7.46 -32.08
C GLU A 502 -12.80 8.22 -32.97
N ASN A 503 -13.44 7.55 -33.93
CA ASN A 503 -14.32 8.19 -34.92
C ASN A 503 -15.45 7.25 -35.40
N GLN A 504 -16.39 7.81 -36.16
CA GLN A 504 -17.54 7.09 -36.70
C GLN A 504 -17.11 5.96 -37.64
N GLU A 505 -16.08 6.16 -38.48
CA GLU A 505 -15.61 5.16 -39.45
C GLU A 505 -15.15 3.88 -38.72
N VAL A 506 -14.35 4.05 -37.66
CA VAL A 506 -13.92 2.94 -36.79
C VAL A 506 -15.13 2.30 -36.11
N SER A 507 -16.08 3.08 -35.59
CA SER A 507 -17.31 2.57 -34.97
C SER A 507 -18.16 1.73 -35.93
N ASP A 508 -18.33 2.18 -37.16
CA ASP A 508 -19.09 1.49 -38.21
C ASP A 508 -18.36 0.22 -38.65
N TYR A 509 -17.04 0.26 -38.72
CA TYR A 509 -16.23 -0.90 -39.05
C TYR A 509 -16.29 -1.97 -37.95
N ILE A 510 -16.09 -1.61 -36.69
CA ILE A 510 -16.05 -2.59 -35.60
C ILE A 510 -17.42 -3.19 -35.28
N HIS A 511 -18.49 -2.52 -35.70
CA HIS A 511 -19.87 -3.00 -35.60
C HIS A 511 -20.06 -4.41 -36.18
N GLN A 512 -19.26 -4.78 -37.19
CA GLN A 512 -19.31 -6.09 -37.82
C GLN A 512 -18.86 -7.24 -36.89
N PHE A 513 -18.04 -6.96 -35.87
CA PHE A 513 -17.53 -7.98 -34.95
C PHE A 513 -18.59 -8.44 -33.96
N GLY A 514 -19.63 -7.63 -33.70
CA GLY A 514 -20.75 -8.00 -32.83
C GLY A 514 -20.46 -7.87 -31.33
N ALA A 515 -19.61 -6.91 -30.94
CA ALA A 515 -19.38 -6.58 -29.53
C ALA A 515 -20.65 -6.05 -28.84
N THR A 516 -20.66 -6.08 -27.51
CA THR A 516 -21.80 -5.61 -26.69
C THR A 516 -21.75 -4.11 -26.47
N TRP A 517 -20.56 -3.62 -26.10
CA TRP A 517 -20.28 -2.27 -25.68
C TRP A 517 -19.18 -1.65 -26.52
N HIS A 518 -19.29 -0.34 -26.71
CA HIS A 518 -18.33 0.52 -27.39
C HIS A 518 -17.91 1.65 -26.46
N GLN A 519 -16.59 1.89 -26.36
CA GLN A 519 -16.03 2.98 -25.58
C GLN A 519 -14.94 3.71 -26.38
N GLY A 520 -14.96 5.04 -26.36
CA GLY A 520 -13.95 5.83 -27.04
C GLY A 520 -14.29 7.30 -27.20
N TYR A 521 -13.35 8.07 -27.76
CA TYR A 521 -13.48 9.52 -27.94
C TYR A 521 -14.53 9.92 -28.99
N PHE A 522 -14.97 8.99 -29.83
CA PHE A 522 -16.10 9.18 -30.71
C PHE A 522 -17.37 9.59 -29.94
N TYR A 523 -17.64 8.96 -28.79
CA TYR A 523 -18.78 9.31 -27.93
C TYR A 523 -18.48 10.54 -27.08
N SER A 524 -17.42 10.45 -26.28
CA SER A 524 -16.89 11.59 -25.54
C SER A 524 -15.53 11.25 -24.94
N LYS A 525 -14.74 12.29 -24.68
CA LYS A 525 -13.63 12.19 -23.74
C LYS A 525 -14.17 12.00 -22.31
N PRO A 526 -13.35 11.55 -21.36
CA PRO A 526 -13.72 11.56 -19.95
C PRO A 526 -14.11 12.97 -19.52
N VAL A 527 -15.27 13.12 -18.87
CA VAL A 527 -15.82 14.43 -18.43
C VAL A 527 -16.34 14.35 -16.98
N PRO A 528 -16.39 15.46 -16.23
CA PRO A 528 -17.03 15.47 -14.91
C PRO A 528 -18.51 15.09 -14.98
N ILE A 529 -19.06 14.56 -13.88
CA ILE A 529 -20.45 14.07 -13.83
C ILE A 529 -21.49 15.10 -14.31
N ASP A 530 -21.30 16.38 -14.00
CA ASP A 530 -22.24 17.44 -14.42
C ASP A 530 -22.30 17.58 -15.95
N GLN A 531 -21.15 17.44 -16.63
CA GLN A 531 -21.07 17.44 -18.08
C GLN A 531 -21.53 16.10 -18.67
N PHE A 532 -21.24 14.99 -17.98
CA PHE A 532 -21.70 13.66 -18.38
C PHE A 532 -23.23 13.61 -18.47
N GLU A 533 -23.95 14.19 -17.50
CA GLU A 533 -25.42 14.25 -17.55
C GLU A 533 -25.95 14.97 -18.80
N THR A 534 -25.24 15.98 -19.30
CA THR A 534 -25.65 16.67 -20.54
C THR A 534 -25.42 15.84 -21.80
N LEU A 535 -24.47 14.90 -21.78
CA LEU A 535 -24.23 13.97 -22.89
C LEU A 535 -25.36 12.95 -23.01
N LEU A 536 -25.99 12.56 -21.89
CA LEU A 536 -27.11 11.63 -21.90
C LEU A 536 -28.35 12.20 -22.60
N ASP A 537 -28.49 13.52 -22.63
CA ASP A 537 -29.59 14.23 -23.29
C ASP A 537 -29.32 14.49 -24.78
N ALA A 538 -28.07 14.33 -25.23
CA ALA A 538 -27.69 14.50 -26.63
C ALA A 538 -27.98 13.21 -27.42
N SER A 539 -28.78 13.31 -28.48
CA SER A 539 -28.94 12.22 -29.44
C SER A 539 -27.64 12.05 -30.23
N HIS A 540 -26.89 10.99 -29.94
CA HIS A 540 -25.75 10.53 -30.74
C HIS A 540 -26.22 9.69 -31.93
#